data_AF-A0A7L4HH75-F1
#
_entry.id   AF-A0A7L4HH75-F1
#
_cell.length_a   1.000
_cell.length_b   1.000
_cell.length_c   1.000
_cell.angle_alpha   90.00
_cell.angle_beta   90.00
_cell.angle_gamma   90.00
#
_symmetry.space_group_name_H-M   'P 1'
#
loop_
_entity.id
_entity.type
_entity.pdbx_description
1 polymer ?
#
loop_
_entity_poly.entity_id
_entity_poly.type
_entity_poly.pdbx_seq_one_letter_code
_entity_poly.pdbx_strand_id
1 'polypeptide(L)'
;SEDTQQQIIRETFHLVSKRDENVCNFLEGGLLIGGSDNKLIYRHYATLYFVFCVDSSESELGILDLIQVFVETLDKCFENVCELDLIFHVDKVHNILAEMVMGGMVLETNMNEIVTQIDAQNKLEKSE
;
A
#
# COMPACT_ATOMS: atom_id res chain seq x y z
N SER A 1 -14.31 14.92 -3.86
CA SER A 1 -15.38 14.30 -4.67
C SER A 1 -14.87 12.96 -5.17
N GLU A 2 -15.73 11.97 -5.40
CA GLU A 2 -15.34 10.71 -6.05
C GLU A 2 -14.64 10.96 -7.40
N ASP A 3 -15.09 11.96 -8.16
CA ASP A 3 -14.45 12.39 -9.40
C ASP A 3 -12.97 12.77 -9.20
N THR A 4 -12.68 13.49 -8.11
CA THR A 4 -11.31 13.90 -7.77
C THR A 4 -10.44 12.69 -7.45
N GLN A 5 -10.97 11.73 -6.69
CA GLN A 5 -10.25 10.49 -6.37
C GLN A 5 -9.94 9.68 -7.63
N GLN A 6 -10.91 9.54 -8.54
CA GLN A 6 -10.68 8.86 -9.81
C GLN A 6 -9.65 9.58 -10.69
N GLN A 7 -9.65 10.92 -10.71
CA GLN A 7 -8.66 11.70 -11.43
C GLN A 7 -7.25 11.48 -10.86
N ILE A 8 -7.10 11.48 -9.52
CA ILE A 8 -5.83 11.19 -8.84
C ILE A 8 -5.33 9.79 -9.21
N ILE A 9 -6.18 8.76 -9.13
CA ILE A 9 -5.81 7.38 -9.49
C ILE A 9 -5.33 7.30 -10.94
N ARG A 10 -6.02 7.96 -11.86
CA ARG A 10 -5.64 8.01 -13.28
C ARG A 10 -4.29 8.69 -13.47
N GLU A 11 -4.07 9.84 -12.83
CA GLU A 11 -2.79 10.57 -12.92
C GLU A 11 -1.64 9.71 -12.38
N THR A 12 -1.79 9.13 -11.18
CA THR A 12 -0.82 8.21 -10.57
C THR A 12 -0.49 7.06 -11.50
N PHE A 13 -1.51 6.42 -12.10
CA PHE A 13 -1.29 5.32 -13.04
C PHE A 13 -0.44 5.76 -14.25
N HIS A 14 -0.70 6.93 -14.82
CA HIS A 14 0.06 7.44 -15.96
C HIS A 14 1.52 7.76 -15.60
N LEU A 15 1.75 8.26 -14.38
CA LEU A 15 3.10 8.56 -13.87
C LEU A 15 3.92 7.30 -13.64
N VAL A 16 3.30 6.22 -13.16
CA VAL A 16 4.00 4.98 -12.77
C VAL A 16 4.10 3.97 -13.92
N SER A 17 3.02 3.72 -14.68
CA SER A 17 2.92 2.60 -15.64
C SER A 17 3.88 2.66 -16.84
N LYS A 18 4.35 3.86 -17.22
CA LYS A 18 5.24 4.05 -18.38
C LYS A 18 6.72 4.00 -18.03
N ARG A 19 7.05 3.76 -16.76
CA ARG A 19 8.41 3.81 -16.25
C ARG A 19 9.10 2.45 -16.38
N ASP A 20 10.36 2.48 -16.76
CA ASP A 20 11.22 1.31 -16.81
C ASP A 20 11.53 0.80 -15.39
N GLU A 21 11.85 -0.48 -15.23
CA GLU A 21 12.12 -1.06 -13.91
C GLU A 21 13.44 -0.55 -13.28
N ASN A 22 14.36 -0.03 -14.10
CA ASN A 22 15.68 0.43 -13.64
C ASN A 22 15.70 1.88 -13.13
N VAL A 23 14.56 2.57 -13.12
CA VAL A 23 14.47 3.97 -12.68
C VAL A 23 14.12 4.08 -11.21
N CYS A 24 14.36 5.26 -10.64
CA CYS A 24 14.03 5.56 -9.25
C CYS A 24 12.54 5.33 -8.94
N ASN A 25 12.29 4.74 -7.77
CA ASN A 25 10.98 4.46 -7.17
C ASN A 25 10.30 5.69 -6.53
N PHE A 26 10.95 6.85 -6.59
CA PHE A 26 10.46 8.11 -6.02
C PHE A 26 10.06 9.07 -7.12
N LEU A 27 8.88 9.66 -6.97
CA LEU A 27 8.28 10.59 -7.91
C LEU A 27 7.77 11.81 -7.13
N GLU A 28 7.90 12.99 -7.72
CA GLU A 28 7.17 14.15 -7.24
C GLU A 28 5.67 13.96 -7.50
N GLY A 29 4.84 14.43 -6.58
CA GLY A 29 3.39 14.37 -6.68
C GLY A 29 2.89 15.11 -7.91
N GLY A 30 1.89 14.52 -8.58
CA GLY A 30 1.14 15.19 -9.63
C GLY A 30 0.42 16.44 -9.12
N LEU A 31 -0.07 17.27 -10.03
CA LEU A 31 -0.72 18.54 -9.66
C LEU A 31 -1.95 18.31 -8.76
N LEU A 32 -2.65 17.19 -8.97
CA LEU A 32 -3.84 16.82 -8.19
C LEU A 32 -3.52 16.18 -6.84
N ILE A 33 -2.25 15.81 -6.63
CA ILE A 33 -1.77 15.12 -5.42
C ILE A 33 -1.00 16.12 -4.54
N GLY A 34 -1.26 17.43 -4.64
CA GLY A 34 -0.54 18.45 -3.86
C GLY A 34 0.79 18.89 -4.47
N GLY A 35 1.06 18.53 -5.73
CA GLY A 35 2.25 19.00 -6.47
C GLY A 35 3.55 18.58 -5.80
N SER A 36 4.51 19.50 -5.74
CA SER A 36 5.85 19.27 -5.18
C SER A 36 5.88 19.02 -3.67
N ASP A 37 4.78 19.30 -2.96
CA ASP A 37 4.71 19.16 -1.50
C ASP A 37 4.51 17.69 -1.08
N ASN A 38 4.05 16.85 -2.01
CA ASN A 38 3.86 15.42 -1.81
C ASN A 38 4.72 14.62 -2.79
N LYS A 39 5.01 13.38 -2.42
CA LYS A 39 5.80 12.44 -3.19
C LYS A 39 5.02 11.13 -3.36
N LEU A 40 5.17 10.52 -4.52
CA LEU A 40 4.69 9.17 -4.79
C LEU A 40 5.87 8.20 -4.69
N ILE A 41 5.70 7.18 -3.87
CA ILE A 41 6.68 6.11 -3.67
C ILE A 41 6.02 4.83 -4.09
N TYR A 42 6.64 4.12 -5.02
CA TYR A 42 6.03 2.94 -5.60
C TYR A 42 7.01 1.78 -5.73
N ARG A 43 6.45 0.56 -5.72
CA ARG A 43 7.21 -0.65 -6.02
C ARG A 43 6.37 -1.62 -6.86
N HIS A 44 7.04 -2.23 -7.83
CA HIS A 44 6.46 -3.21 -8.74
C HIS A 44 6.74 -4.62 -8.21
N TYR A 45 5.69 -5.42 -8.00
CA TYR A 45 5.77 -6.83 -7.64
C TYR A 45 4.92 -7.64 -8.62
N ALA A 46 5.58 -8.49 -9.42
CA ALA A 46 4.96 -9.30 -10.47
C ALA A 46 4.10 -8.46 -11.45
N THR A 47 2.78 -8.43 -11.27
CA THR A 47 1.80 -7.70 -12.11
C THR A 47 1.19 -6.49 -11.38
N LEU A 48 1.58 -6.25 -10.13
CA LEU A 48 0.98 -5.27 -9.24
C LEU A 48 1.93 -4.11 -8.93
N TYR A 49 1.36 -2.91 -8.90
CA TYR A 49 2.04 -1.71 -8.41
C TYR A 49 1.48 -1.31 -7.06
N PHE A 50 2.34 -1.27 -6.06
CA PHE A 50 2.03 -0.72 -4.73
C PHE A 50 2.52 0.72 -4.70
N VAL A 51 1.63 1.66 -4.41
CA VAL A 51 1.94 3.10 -4.46
C VAL A 51 1.46 3.77 -3.18
N PHE A 52 2.36 4.49 -2.53
CA PHE A 52 2.08 5.33 -1.37
C PHE A 52 2.28 6.79 -1.77
N CYS A 53 1.34 7.65 -1.36
CA CYS A 53 1.49 9.09 -1.43
C CYS A 53 1.85 9.59 -0.04
N VAL A 54 2.95 10.31 0.07
CA VAL A 54 3.46 10.81 1.35
C VAL A 54 3.83 12.29 1.22
N ASP A 55 3.86 12.99 2.34
CA ASP A 55 4.34 14.36 2.36
C ASP A 55 5.88 14.42 2.28
N SER A 56 6.41 15.63 2.04
CA SER A 56 7.86 15.86 1.96
C SER A 56 8.64 15.64 3.27
N SER A 57 7.95 15.46 4.41
CA SER A 57 8.54 15.25 5.73
C SER A 57 8.93 13.78 5.96
N GLU A 58 8.30 12.86 5.24
CA GLU A 58 8.55 11.43 5.36
C GLU A 58 9.81 10.99 4.60
N SER A 59 10.49 9.97 5.14
CA SER A 59 11.68 9.37 4.51
C SER A 59 11.28 8.47 3.36
N GLU A 60 11.78 8.72 2.15
CA GLU A 60 11.36 7.94 0.99
C GLU A 60 11.76 6.46 1.08
N LEU A 61 12.94 6.20 1.65
CA LEU A 61 13.41 4.83 1.90
C LEU A 61 12.58 4.14 2.98
N GLY A 62 12.15 4.87 4.02
CA GLY A 62 11.29 4.31 5.07
C GLY A 62 9.93 3.86 4.54
N ILE A 63 9.35 4.61 3.61
CA ILE A 63 8.10 4.25 2.96
C ILE A 63 8.30 3.09 1.96
N LEU A 64 9.44 3.05 1.27
CA LEU A 64 9.77 1.92 0.40
C LEU A 64 9.92 0.61 1.19
N ASP A 65 10.51 0.67 2.39
CA ASP A 65 10.60 -0.45 3.32
C ASP A 65 9.21 -0.81 3.90
N LEU A 66 8.36 0.18 4.19
CA LEU A 66 6.97 -0.06 4.62
C LEU A 66 6.18 -0.82 3.55
N ILE A 67 6.34 -0.48 2.27
CA ILE A 67 5.73 -1.23 1.16
C ILE A 67 6.22 -2.68 1.16
N GLN A 68 7.52 -2.93 1.40
CA GLN A 68 8.05 -4.29 1.50
C GLN A 68 7.39 -5.06 2.65
N VAL A 69 7.33 -4.47 3.84
CA VAL A 69 6.69 -5.09 5.01
C VAL A 69 5.22 -5.40 4.72
N PHE A 70 4.50 -4.51 4.03
CA PHE A 70 3.10 -4.72 3.67
C PHE A 70 2.94 -5.91 2.73
N VAL A 71 3.73 -5.99 1.66
CA VAL A 71 3.66 -7.10 0.70
C VAL A 71 4.06 -8.43 1.33
N GLU A 72 5.10 -8.46 2.19
CA GLU A 72 5.48 -9.67 2.91
C GLU A 72 4.41 -10.11 3.92
N THR A 73 3.74 -9.16 4.57
CA THR A 73 2.62 -9.45 5.47
C THR A 73 1.45 -10.04 4.69
N LEU A 74 1.12 -9.51 3.51
CA LEU A 74 0.11 -10.08 2.62
C LEU A 74 0.48 -11.51 2.22
N ASP A 75 1.71 -11.74 1.77
CA ASP A 75 2.18 -13.07 1.37
C ASP A 75 2.06 -14.11 2.49
N LYS A 76 2.39 -13.71 3.71
CA LYS A 76 2.26 -14.55 4.91
C LYS A 76 0.80 -14.78 5.31
N CYS A 77 -0.06 -13.78 5.20
CA CYS A 77 -1.48 -13.89 5.52
C CYS A 77 -2.28 -14.73 4.52
N PHE A 78 -1.84 -14.80 3.25
CA PHE A 78 -2.51 -15.53 2.17
C PHE A 78 -1.80 -16.84 1.77
N GLU A 79 -0.64 -17.15 2.35
CA GLU A 79 0.16 -18.35 2.06
C GLU A 79 0.53 -18.50 0.56
N ASN A 80 1.37 -17.59 0.06
CA ASN A 80 1.72 -17.37 -1.36
C ASN A 80 0.66 -16.54 -2.10
N VAL A 81 0.62 -15.25 -1.77
CA VAL A 81 -0.41 -14.33 -2.28
C VAL A 81 -0.34 -14.17 -3.81
N CYS A 82 -1.49 -14.15 -4.47
CA CYS A 82 -1.61 -13.74 -5.86
C CYS A 82 -2.56 -12.54 -6.03
N GLU A 83 -2.51 -11.90 -7.22
CA GLU A 83 -3.37 -10.75 -7.53
C GLU A 83 -4.87 -11.05 -7.39
N LEU A 84 -5.30 -12.28 -7.69
CA LEU A 84 -6.69 -12.70 -7.54
C LEU A 84 -7.11 -12.75 -6.08
N ASP A 85 -6.22 -13.16 -5.16
CA ASP A 85 -6.53 -13.18 -3.73
C ASP A 85 -6.83 -11.78 -3.22
N LEU A 86 -6.07 -10.77 -3.67
CA LEU A 86 -6.30 -9.38 -3.31
C LEU A 86 -7.62 -8.84 -3.87
N ILE A 87 -8.01 -9.26 -5.07
CA ILE A 87 -9.28 -8.88 -5.70
C ILE A 87 -10.48 -9.52 -4.98
N PHE A 88 -10.40 -10.80 -4.66
CA PHE A 88 -11.50 -11.54 -4.02
C PHE A 88 -11.62 -11.27 -2.51
N HIS A 89 -10.53 -10.87 -1.86
CA HIS A 89 -10.48 -10.65 -0.41
C HIS A 89 -10.01 -9.24 -0.06
N VAL A 90 -10.55 -8.23 -0.75
CA VAL A 90 -10.22 -6.82 -0.54
C VAL A 90 -10.44 -6.37 0.91
N ASP A 91 -11.47 -6.90 1.59
CA ASP A 91 -11.75 -6.59 3.00
C ASP A 91 -10.58 -7.02 3.91
N LYS A 92 -10.03 -8.22 3.67
CA LYS A 92 -8.87 -8.71 4.43
C LYS A 92 -7.62 -7.88 4.16
N VAL A 93 -7.42 -7.42 2.92
CA VAL A 93 -6.32 -6.50 2.57
C VAL A 93 -6.46 -5.17 3.31
N HIS A 94 -7.68 -4.62 3.37
CA HIS A 94 -7.97 -3.40 4.13
C HIS A 94 -7.71 -3.58 5.64
N ASN A 95 -8.11 -4.72 6.21
CA ASN A 95 -7.85 -5.02 7.62
C ASN A 95 -6.33 -5.08 7.91
N ILE A 96 -5.56 -5.78 7.06
CA ILE A 96 -4.10 -5.85 7.19
C ILE A 96 -3.48 -4.45 7.10
N LEU A 97 -3.92 -3.63 6.14
CA LEU A 97 -3.42 -2.26 6.00
C LEU A 97 -3.79 -1.39 7.21
N ALA A 98 -4.97 -1.58 7.80
CA ALA A 98 -5.44 -0.83 8.96
C ALA A 98 -4.63 -1.14 10.24
N GLU A 99 -4.11 -2.36 10.39
CA GLU A 99 -3.17 -2.70 11.47
C GLU A 99 -1.81 -2.01 11.29
N MET A 100 -1.39 -1.79 10.04
CA MET A 100 -0.10 -1.16 9.73
C MET A 100 -0.16 0.36 9.77
N VAL A 101 -1.21 0.96 9.20
CA VAL A 101 -1.33 2.40 9.00
C VAL A 101 -2.75 2.84 9.34
N MET A 102 -2.86 3.83 10.24
CA MET A 102 -4.14 4.42 10.60
C MET A 102 -4.01 5.94 10.71
N GLY A 103 -4.94 6.66 10.09
CA GLY A 103 -4.94 8.13 10.11
C GLY A 103 -3.70 8.76 9.47
N GLY A 104 -3.02 8.04 8.58
CA GLY A 104 -1.76 8.49 7.95
C GLY A 104 -0.51 8.23 8.79
N MET A 105 -0.63 7.61 9.96
CA MET A 105 0.50 7.24 10.82
C MET A 105 0.77 5.75 10.74
N VAL A 106 2.05 5.38 10.70
CA VAL A 106 2.48 3.98 10.82
C VAL A 106 2.34 3.57 12.29
N LEU A 107 1.57 2.50 12.54
CA LEU A 107 1.31 1.97 13.87
C LEU A 107 2.21 0.77 14.18
N GLU A 108 2.22 -0.20 13.27
CA GLU A 108 2.94 -1.46 13.44
C GLU A 108 3.71 -1.83 12.19
N THR A 109 4.93 -2.34 12.39
CA THR A 109 5.82 -2.81 11.32
C THR A 109 6.30 -4.24 11.56
N ASN A 110 6.04 -4.80 12.75
CA ASN A 110 6.33 -6.18 13.06
C ASN A 110 5.28 -7.11 12.45
N MET A 111 5.65 -7.76 11.34
CA MET A 111 4.79 -8.71 10.62
C MET A 111 4.19 -9.80 11.53
N ASN A 112 4.90 -10.25 12.56
CA ASN A 112 4.38 -11.30 13.44
C ASN A 112 3.22 -10.80 14.31
N GLU A 113 3.30 -9.55 14.77
CA GLU A 113 2.24 -8.94 15.57
C GLU A 113 1.01 -8.67 14.70
N ILE A 114 1.21 -8.11 13.50
CA ILE A 114 0.13 -7.86 12.53
C ILE A 114 -0.61 -9.16 12.19
N VAL A 115 0.11 -10.22 11.80
CA VAL A 115 -0.51 -11.52 11.47
C VAL A 115 -1.29 -12.08 12.66
N THR A 116 -0.74 -11.95 13.88
CA THR A 116 -1.41 -12.43 15.10
C THR A 116 -2.73 -11.69 15.35
N GLN A 117 -2.76 -10.36 15.15
CA GLN A 117 -3.99 -9.57 15.32
C GLN A 117 -5.03 -9.91 14.25
N ILE A 118 -4.60 -10.04 12.99
CA ILE A 118 -5.48 -10.43 11.88
C ILE A 118 -6.08 -11.83 12.10
N ASP A 119 -5.30 -12.79 12.59
CA ASP A 119 -5.81 -14.11 12.95
C ASP A 119 -6.80 -14.08 14.12
N ALA A 120 -6.59 -13.19 15.09
CA ALA A 120 -7.53 -12.99 16.18
C ALA A 120 -8.85 -12.40 15.68
N GLN A 121 -8.80 -11.38 14.81
CA GLN A 121 -9.98 -10.77 14.17
C GLN A 121 -10.76 -11.81 13.35
N ASN A 122 -10.07 -12.58 12.49
CA ASN A 122 -10.68 -13.64 11.69
C ASN A 122 -11.38 -14.73 12.53
N LYS A 123 -10.91 -15.00 13.74
CA LYS A 123 -11.55 -15.96 14.66
C LYS A 123 -12.82 -15.39 15.28
N LEU A 124 -12.83 -14.11 15.61
CA LEU A 124 -13.99 -13.43 16.18
C LEU A 124 -15.12 -13.35 15.13
N GLU A 125 -14.80 -12.94 13.90
CA GLU A 125 -15.78 -12.89 12.81
C GLU A 125 -16.42 -14.25 12.51
N LYS A 126 -15.66 -15.35 12.64
CA LYS A 126 -16.19 -16.72 12.46
C LYS A 126 -17.05 -17.23 13.62
N SER A 127 -16.98 -16.54 14.77
CA SER A 127 -17.73 -16.90 15.97
C SER A 127 -19.07 -16.17 16.10
N GLU A 128 -19.34 -15.22 15.21
CA GLU A 128 -20.63 -14.53 15.03
C GLU A 128 -21.47 -15.18 13.94
#